data_AF-A0A660XLH4-F1
#
_entry.id   AF-A0A660XLH4-F1
#
_cell.length_a   1.000
_cell.length_b   1.000
_cell.length_c   1.000
_cell.angle_alpha   90.00
_cell.angle_beta   90.00
_cell.angle_gamma   90.00
#
_symmetry.space_group_name_H-M   'P 1'
#
loop_
_entity.id
_entity.type
_entity.pdbx_description
1 polymer ?
#
loop_
_entity_poly.entity_id
_entity_poly.type
_entity_poly.pdbx_seq_one_letter_code
_entity_poly.pdbx_strand_id
1 'polypeptide(L)'
;MSSDTISLQAFDNTFWNDHKIIVGVDEAGRGPLAGPVTAAAVTFYPDAFHELIRDSKKLSEKQREAAYEWIIEHAQAWSVHSLGVQAINKVNILQAALTAMERAVAKLNMSDVYVLVDGNRVPFELRGKGQAIVGGDRKSFCIAAASILAKVSRDRMMKRWAEIYPEYGFEKHKGYGTAQHIKALEEYYPTPIHRRYFAPIKTMQFPRYPKPAFLGRWGENWAIYYLILKGYKYITRNYHGGNKGEIDIIMKNGELFIMVEVKASLEKDEFQAAERINEEKIQKMILASERYFYDLNMDEYDVRFDAVTISGNDWHAPNIEHYKNILY
;
A
#
# COMPACT_ATOMS: atom_id res chain seq x y z
N MET A 1 20.15 8.12 -31.14
CA MET A 1 20.28 8.17 -29.66
C MET A 1 19.64 9.47 -29.19
N SER A 2 18.70 9.44 -28.25
CA SER A 2 18.09 10.67 -27.73
C SER A 2 19.09 11.47 -26.91
N SER A 3 19.25 12.76 -27.21
CA SER A 3 20.17 13.69 -26.53
C SER A 3 20.01 13.73 -25.01
N ASP A 4 18.79 13.49 -24.54
CA ASP A 4 18.40 13.64 -23.13
C ASP A 4 18.89 12.50 -22.22
N THR A 5 19.27 11.35 -22.75
CA THR A 5 19.66 10.18 -21.91
C THR A 5 21.19 10.09 -21.74
N ILE A 6 21.93 10.51 -22.77
CA ILE A 6 23.40 10.66 -22.71
C ILE A 6 23.78 11.68 -21.62
N SER A 7 22.94 12.70 -21.40
CA SER A 7 23.17 13.69 -20.34
C SER A 7 22.97 13.14 -18.92
N LEU A 8 22.09 12.16 -18.72
CA LEU A 8 21.84 11.57 -17.40
C LEU A 8 23.01 10.73 -16.90
N GLN A 9 23.57 9.88 -17.77
CA GLN A 9 24.75 9.09 -17.41
C GLN A 9 25.99 9.97 -17.26
N ALA A 10 26.14 10.99 -18.12
CA ALA A 10 27.25 11.93 -18.01
C ALA A 10 27.27 12.63 -16.63
N PHE A 11 26.10 12.92 -16.06
CA PHE A 11 26.00 13.46 -14.71
C PHE A 11 26.47 12.46 -13.66
N ASP A 12 25.98 11.22 -13.68
CA ASP A 12 26.39 10.18 -12.72
C ASP A 12 27.89 9.86 -12.83
N ASN A 13 28.45 9.89 -14.05
CA ASN A 13 29.89 9.76 -14.35
C ASN A 13 30.76 10.80 -13.65
N THR A 14 30.23 11.98 -13.33
CA THR A 14 31.00 12.96 -12.55
C THR A 14 31.31 12.47 -11.13
N PHE A 15 30.47 11.59 -10.59
CA PHE A 15 30.63 11.02 -9.24
C PHE A 15 31.41 9.70 -9.24
N TRP A 16 31.34 8.91 -10.32
CA TRP A 16 32.07 7.63 -10.42
C TRP A 16 33.61 7.79 -10.40
N ASN A 17 34.12 8.97 -10.70
CA ASN A 17 35.55 9.26 -10.59
C ASN A 17 36.05 9.18 -9.14
N ASP A 18 35.22 9.59 -8.18
CA ASP A 18 35.58 9.69 -6.77
C ASP A 18 34.92 8.61 -5.89
N HIS A 19 33.93 7.89 -6.44
CA HIS A 19 33.11 6.93 -5.71
C HIS A 19 32.86 5.67 -6.51
N LYS A 20 33.11 4.51 -5.88
CA LYS A 20 32.93 3.20 -6.53
C LYS A 20 31.47 2.83 -6.77
N ILE A 21 30.56 3.31 -5.91
CA ILE A 21 29.16 2.91 -5.91
C ILE A 21 28.28 4.15 -5.80
N ILE A 22 27.54 4.44 -6.86
CA ILE A 22 26.56 5.52 -6.93
C ILE A 22 25.16 4.94 -6.81
N VAL A 23 24.40 5.41 -5.83
CA VAL A 23 23.02 4.98 -5.60
C VAL A 23 22.09 6.16 -5.87
N GLY A 24 21.16 6.01 -6.81
CA GLY A 24 20.09 6.96 -7.02
C GLY A 24 18.87 6.63 -6.17
N VAL A 25 18.22 7.66 -5.63
CA VAL A 25 17.06 7.52 -4.74
C VAL A 25 15.98 8.53 -5.10
N ASP A 26 14.74 8.08 -5.19
CA ASP A 26 13.56 8.92 -5.43
C ASP A 26 12.30 8.32 -4.77
N GLU A 27 11.26 9.13 -4.60
CA GLU A 27 9.97 8.74 -4.05
C GLU A 27 8.77 8.98 -4.98
N ALA A 28 7.76 8.13 -4.83
CA ALA A 28 6.44 8.30 -5.40
C ALA A 28 5.38 8.41 -4.30
N GLY A 29 4.38 9.27 -4.54
CA GLY A 29 3.16 9.28 -3.74
C GLY A 29 3.11 10.26 -2.58
N ARG A 30 3.76 11.41 -2.66
CA ARG A 30 3.61 12.46 -1.63
C ARG A 30 2.28 13.21 -1.68
N GLY A 31 1.82 13.58 -2.87
CA GLY A 31 0.58 14.34 -3.09
C GLY A 31 -0.77 13.60 -2.92
N PRO A 32 -0.88 12.27 -3.15
CA PRO A 32 -2.15 11.54 -3.03
C PRO A 32 -2.84 11.66 -1.66
N LEU A 33 -4.17 11.59 -1.68
CA LEU A 33 -5.04 11.53 -0.50
C LEU A 33 -5.06 10.14 0.14
N ALA A 34 -4.76 9.09 -0.65
CA ALA A 34 -4.75 7.70 -0.21
C ALA A 34 -3.48 6.95 -0.61
N GLY A 35 -3.20 5.90 0.16
CA GLY A 35 -2.10 4.96 -0.06
C GLY A 35 -0.76 5.42 0.51
N PRO A 36 0.27 4.58 0.36
CA PRO A 36 1.59 4.82 0.95
C PRO A 36 2.37 5.90 0.20
N VAL A 37 3.44 6.36 0.84
CA VAL A 37 4.61 6.92 0.15
C VAL A 37 5.59 5.78 -0.09
N THR A 38 6.19 5.71 -1.27
CA THR A 38 7.11 4.62 -1.66
C THR A 38 8.37 5.23 -2.21
N ALA A 39 9.53 4.78 -1.74
CA ALA A 39 10.81 5.16 -2.29
C ALA A 39 11.53 3.94 -2.85
N ALA A 40 12.45 4.19 -3.75
CA ALA A 40 13.34 3.18 -4.28
C ALA A 40 14.79 3.67 -4.24
N ALA A 41 15.72 2.73 -4.18
CA ALA A 41 17.15 2.97 -4.30
C ALA A 41 17.70 2.03 -5.37
N VAL A 42 18.53 2.54 -6.27
CA VAL A 42 19.04 1.78 -7.43
C VAL A 42 20.49 2.14 -7.71
N THR A 43 21.30 1.14 -8.05
CA THR A 43 22.68 1.33 -8.51
C THR A 43 22.97 0.46 -9.73
N PHE A 44 23.83 0.95 -10.61
CA PHE A 44 24.22 0.32 -11.86
C PHE A 44 25.74 0.35 -12.04
N TYR A 45 26.24 -0.49 -12.95
CA TYR A 45 27.57 -0.31 -13.51
C TYR A 45 27.61 0.93 -14.42
N PRO A 46 28.76 1.63 -14.55
CA PRO A 46 28.85 2.90 -15.28
C PRO A 46 28.44 2.85 -16.75
N ASP A 47 28.47 1.68 -17.38
CA ASP A 47 28.12 1.45 -18.79
C ASP A 47 26.62 1.14 -19.01
N ALA A 48 25.84 0.94 -17.93
CA ALA A 48 24.45 0.57 -18.02
C ALA A 48 23.60 1.68 -18.65
N PHE A 49 22.96 1.41 -19.79
CA PHE A 49 22.15 2.35 -20.54
C PHE A 49 20.82 1.74 -20.97
N HIS A 50 19.75 2.53 -20.89
CA HIS A 50 18.49 2.21 -21.55
C HIS A 50 17.66 3.48 -21.82
N GLU A 51 17.09 3.58 -23.03
CA GLU A 51 16.41 4.80 -23.50
C GLU A 51 15.16 5.17 -22.71
N LEU A 52 14.51 4.19 -22.08
CA LEU A 52 13.33 4.41 -21.24
C LEU A 52 13.68 4.91 -19.84
N ILE A 53 14.95 4.93 -19.45
CA ILE A 53 15.37 5.45 -18.13
C ILE A 53 15.55 6.96 -18.24
N ARG A 54 14.45 7.65 -17.98
CA ARG A 54 14.30 9.11 -18.04
C ARG A 54 13.08 9.50 -17.20
N ASP A 55 12.74 10.79 -17.19
CA ASP A 55 11.59 11.34 -16.46
C ASP A 55 10.34 10.45 -16.55
N SER A 56 10.02 9.80 -15.44
CA SER A 56 8.96 8.79 -15.34
C SER A 56 7.58 9.36 -15.68
N LYS A 57 7.39 10.68 -15.54
CA LYS A 57 6.14 11.39 -15.84
C LYS A 57 5.91 11.53 -17.34
N LYS A 58 6.96 11.45 -18.16
CA LYS A 58 6.88 11.49 -19.63
C LYS A 58 6.68 10.11 -20.26
N LEU A 59 6.72 9.05 -19.47
CA LEU A 59 6.54 7.68 -19.93
C LEU A 59 5.08 7.24 -19.80
N SER A 60 4.56 6.60 -20.84
CA SER A 60 3.31 5.85 -20.75
C SER A 60 3.41 4.73 -19.71
N GLU A 61 2.27 4.23 -19.21
CA GLU A 61 2.26 3.12 -18.26
C GLU A 61 2.98 1.89 -18.82
N LYS A 62 2.75 1.54 -20.09
CA LYS A 62 3.44 0.43 -20.77
C LYS A 62 4.96 0.62 -20.83
N GLN A 63 5.42 1.85 -21.13
CA GLN A 63 6.85 2.15 -21.13
C GLN A 63 7.45 2.09 -19.72
N ARG A 64 6.73 2.55 -18.70
CA ARG A 64 7.18 2.45 -17.30
C ARG A 64 7.31 1.00 -16.85
N GLU A 65 6.36 0.14 -17.21
CA GLU A 65 6.45 -1.30 -16.91
C GLU A 65 7.65 -1.93 -17.63
N ALA A 66 7.86 -1.65 -18.92
CA ALA A 66 9.04 -2.15 -19.63
C ALA A 66 10.36 -1.65 -19.03
N ALA A 67 10.43 -0.37 -18.63
CA ALA A 67 11.58 0.18 -17.94
C ALA A 67 11.80 -0.45 -16.56
N TYR A 68 10.73 -0.74 -15.82
CA TYR A 68 10.79 -1.44 -14.53
C TYR A 68 11.45 -2.80 -14.67
N GLU A 69 10.99 -3.62 -15.62
CA GLU A 69 11.56 -4.95 -15.88
C GLU A 69 13.03 -4.87 -16.30
N TRP A 70 13.40 -3.89 -17.13
CA TRP A 70 14.80 -3.68 -17.48
C TRP A 70 15.67 -3.30 -16.26
N ILE A 71 15.18 -2.40 -15.39
CA ILE A 71 15.92 -1.97 -14.19
C ILE A 71 16.18 -3.17 -13.28
N ILE A 72 15.18 -4.01 -13.01
CA ILE A 72 15.36 -5.13 -12.08
C ILE A 72 16.34 -6.19 -12.61
N GLU A 73 16.46 -6.31 -13.93
CA GLU A 73 17.36 -7.25 -14.60
C GLU A 73 18.81 -6.72 -14.70
N HIS A 74 18.99 -5.40 -14.87
CA HIS A 74 20.30 -4.81 -15.19
C HIS A 74 20.93 -4.01 -14.04
N ALA A 75 20.17 -3.66 -13.00
CA ALA A 75 20.73 -2.98 -11.84
C ALA A 75 21.66 -3.92 -11.06
N GLN A 76 22.81 -3.39 -10.62
CA GLN A 76 23.72 -4.12 -9.75
C GLN A 76 23.03 -4.43 -8.41
N ALA A 77 22.27 -3.47 -7.89
CA ALA A 77 21.37 -3.68 -6.78
C ALA A 77 20.21 -2.68 -6.83
N TRP A 78 19.06 -3.10 -6.33
CA TRP A 78 17.91 -2.23 -6.19
C TRP A 78 17.05 -2.63 -5.00
N SER A 79 16.26 -1.68 -4.51
CA SER A 79 15.28 -1.94 -3.47
C SER A 79 14.10 -0.99 -3.59
N VAL A 80 12.98 -1.40 -3.02
CA VAL A 80 11.79 -0.58 -2.85
C VAL A 80 11.33 -0.68 -1.40
N HIS A 81 10.98 0.46 -0.81
CA HIS A 81 10.41 0.53 0.52
C HIS A 81 9.19 1.46 0.55
N SER A 82 8.10 0.98 1.13
CA SER A 82 6.85 1.73 1.25
C SER A 82 6.51 1.99 2.72
N LEU A 83 6.07 3.20 3.02
CA LEU A 83 5.49 3.54 4.31
C LEU A 83 3.99 3.81 4.16
N GLY A 84 3.22 3.02 4.89
CA GLY A 84 1.76 3.12 4.93
C GLY A 84 1.26 4.39 5.62
N VAL A 85 -0.05 4.60 5.50
CA VAL A 85 -0.74 5.79 6.02
C VAL A 85 -0.55 5.97 7.53
N GLN A 86 -0.52 4.89 8.29
CA GLN A 86 -0.28 4.96 9.74
C GLN A 86 1.10 5.54 10.08
N ALA A 87 2.14 5.20 9.29
CA ALA A 87 3.46 5.80 9.45
C ALA A 87 3.47 7.28 9.04
N ILE A 88 2.80 7.63 7.93
CA ILE A 88 2.64 9.02 7.48
C ILE A 88 1.96 9.88 8.56
N ASN A 89 0.90 9.36 9.19
CA ASN A 89 0.14 10.06 10.21
C ASN A 89 0.95 10.30 11.49
N LYS A 90 1.91 9.43 11.83
CA LYS A 90 2.73 9.57 13.05
C LYS A 90 3.77 10.69 12.98
N VAL A 91 4.26 11.04 11.79
CA VAL A 91 5.34 12.02 11.63
C VAL A 91 4.91 13.21 10.78
N ASN A 92 4.71 12.99 9.48
CA ASN A 92 4.15 13.82 8.44
C ASN A 92 4.64 13.27 7.09
N ILE A 93 4.14 13.79 5.98
CA ILE A 93 4.49 13.26 4.66
C ILE A 93 5.96 13.45 4.28
N LEU A 94 6.60 14.54 4.72
CA LEU A 94 8.00 14.80 4.40
C LEU A 94 8.92 13.83 5.13
N GLN A 95 8.73 13.67 6.44
CA GLN A 95 9.52 12.75 7.25
C GLN A 95 9.26 11.29 6.86
N ALA A 96 8.02 10.94 6.50
CA ALA A 96 7.72 9.61 5.97
C ALA A 96 8.40 9.35 4.62
N ALA A 97 8.46 10.34 3.71
CA ALA A 97 9.20 10.20 2.46
C ALA A 97 10.70 9.98 2.71
N LEU A 98 11.32 10.80 3.57
CA LEU A 98 12.74 10.67 3.92
C LEU A 98 13.04 9.32 4.60
N THR A 99 12.17 8.85 5.48
CA THR A 99 12.30 7.53 6.12
C THR A 99 12.15 6.40 5.10
N ALA A 100 11.26 6.54 4.11
CA ALA A 100 11.14 5.54 3.05
C ALA A 100 12.41 5.45 2.19
N MET A 101 13.02 6.60 1.86
CA MET A 101 14.29 6.68 1.13
C MET A 101 15.44 6.04 1.91
N GLU A 102 15.58 6.40 3.18
CA GLU A 102 16.59 5.84 4.09
C GLU A 102 16.48 4.31 4.18
N ARG A 103 15.26 3.79 4.36
CA ARG A 103 15.02 2.34 4.39
C ARG A 103 15.25 1.64 3.06
N ALA A 104 14.96 2.30 1.94
CA ALA A 104 15.30 1.76 0.62
C ALA A 104 16.83 1.61 0.49
N VAL A 105 17.60 2.65 0.81
CA VAL A 105 19.07 2.58 0.77
C VAL A 105 19.61 1.50 1.72
N ALA A 106 19.11 1.46 2.97
CA ALA A 106 19.54 0.47 3.95
C ALA A 106 19.29 -0.98 3.48
N LYS A 107 18.22 -1.22 2.72
CA LYS A 107 17.85 -2.55 2.19
C LYS A 107 18.77 -3.03 1.06
N LEU A 108 19.52 -2.14 0.40
CA LEU A 108 20.57 -2.56 -0.54
C LEU A 108 21.66 -3.38 0.15
N ASN A 109 21.88 -3.17 1.45
CA ASN A 109 22.89 -3.85 2.25
C ASN A 109 24.32 -3.72 1.68
N MET A 110 24.66 -2.53 1.18
CA MET A 110 25.96 -2.20 0.60
C MET A 110 26.73 -1.22 1.50
N SER A 111 28.06 -1.35 1.52
CA SER A 111 28.97 -0.43 2.20
C SER A 111 29.55 0.62 1.23
N ASP A 112 30.02 1.74 1.78
CA ASP A 112 30.74 2.80 1.04
C ASP A 112 29.99 3.38 -0.18
N VAL A 113 28.66 3.46 -0.06
CA VAL A 113 27.80 4.04 -1.10
C VAL A 113 27.82 5.58 -1.07
N TYR A 114 27.79 6.18 -2.25
CA TYR A 114 27.49 7.60 -2.45
C TYR A 114 26.09 7.75 -3.02
N VAL A 115 25.21 8.43 -2.29
CA VAL A 115 23.78 8.44 -2.55
C VAL A 115 23.35 9.78 -3.15
N LEU A 116 22.81 9.74 -4.36
CA LEU A 116 22.17 10.86 -5.02
C LEU A 116 20.66 10.80 -4.74
N VAL A 117 20.14 11.77 -4.00
CA VAL A 117 18.73 11.81 -3.55
C VAL A 117 17.97 12.86 -4.34
N ASP A 118 16.83 12.52 -4.96
CA ASP A 118 15.98 13.53 -5.59
C ASP A 118 15.42 14.52 -4.56
N GLY A 119 15.43 15.80 -4.93
CA GLY A 119 14.90 16.89 -4.12
C GLY A 119 15.98 17.72 -3.45
N ASN A 120 15.66 18.25 -2.27
CA ASN A 120 16.47 19.28 -1.60
C ASN A 120 16.92 18.89 -0.19
N ARG A 121 16.74 17.62 0.20
CA ARG A 121 17.10 17.12 1.53
C ARG A 121 17.68 15.72 1.41
N VAL A 122 18.73 15.48 2.18
CA VAL A 122 19.28 14.13 2.42
C VAL A 122 18.64 13.60 3.70
N PRO A 123 18.17 12.33 3.75
CA PRO A 123 17.70 11.72 4.99
C PRO A 123 18.79 11.76 6.07
N PHE A 124 18.43 12.07 7.31
CA PHE A 124 19.40 12.24 8.41
C PHE A 124 20.11 10.92 8.76
N GLU A 125 19.36 9.82 8.86
CA GLU A 125 19.87 8.48 9.19
C GLU A 125 20.38 7.71 7.95
N LEU A 126 20.73 8.41 6.88
CA LEU A 126 21.15 7.77 5.64
C LEU A 126 22.50 7.05 5.83
N ARG A 127 22.56 5.78 5.43
CA ARG A 127 23.82 5.05 5.34
C ARG A 127 24.65 5.56 4.16
N GLY A 128 25.90 5.93 4.42
CA GLY A 128 26.83 6.42 3.41
C GLY A 128 26.88 7.95 3.34
N LYS A 129 27.49 8.48 2.28
CA LYS A 129 27.52 9.93 2.01
C LYS A 129 26.38 10.25 1.05
N GLY A 130 25.58 11.27 1.34
CA GLY A 130 24.44 11.66 0.52
C GLY A 130 24.56 13.07 -0.02
N GLN A 131 24.05 13.29 -1.24
CA GLN A 131 23.86 14.59 -1.85
C GLN A 131 22.44 14.72 -2.40
N ALA A 132 21.77 15.81 -2.06
CA ALA A 132 20.45 16.13 -2.60
C ALA A 132 20.58 16.80 -3.98
N ILE A 133 19.84 16.31 -4.97
CA ILE A 133 19.84 16.78 -6.35
C ILE A 133 18.45 17.28 -6.72
N VAL A 134 18.29 18.60 -6.85
CA VAL A 134 16.99 19.19 -7.22
C VAL A 134 16.66 18.83 -8.68
N GLY A 135 15.56 18.09 -8.88
CA GLY A 135 15.15 17.57 -10.18
C GLY A 135 16.12 16.51 -10.69
N GLY A 136 16.61 15.67 -9.77
CA GLY A 136 17.52 14.56 -10.04
C GLY A 136 16.92 13.54 -11.00
N ASP A 137 15.60 13.37 -11.02
CA ASP A 137 14.86 12.53 -11.97
C ASP A 137 15.11 12.89 -13.45
N ARG A 138 15.57 14.12 -13.71
CA ARG A 138 15.94 14.64 -15.04
C ARG A 138 17.43 14.89 -15.22
N LYS A 139 18.26 14.52 -14.24
CA LYS A 139 19.71 14.78 -14.25
C LYS A 139 20.53 13.53 -14.05
N SER A 140 20.07 12.58 -13.24
CA SER A 140 20.80 11.37 -12.88
C SER A 140 20.09 10.14 -13.44
N PHE A 141 20.85 9.22 -14.02
CA PHE A 141 20.33 7.96 -14.54
C PHE A 141 19.82 7.08 -13.40
N CYS A 142 20.61 6.98 -12.33
CA CYS A 142 20.24 6.20 -11.15
C CYS A 142 18.98 6.77 -10.46
N ILE A 143 18.85 8.10 -10.35
CA ILE A 143 17.64 8.72 -9.76
C ILE A 143 16.43 8.48 -10.67
N ALA A 144 16.57 8.63 -11.99
CA ALA A 144 15.48 8.36 -12.93
C ALA A 144 14.98 6.90 -12.83
N ALA A 145 15.90 5.95 -12.71
CA ALA A 145 15.56 4.54 -12.47
C ALA A 145 14.83 4.33 -11.13
N ALA A 146 15.32 4.94 -10.05
CA ALA A 146 14.64 4.90 -8.74
C ALA A 146 13.21 5.48 -8.82
N SER A 147 13.02 6.58 -9.55
CA SER A 147 11.70 7.18 -9.80
C SER A 147 10.72 6.18 -10.42
N ILE A 148 11.19 5.46 -11.44
CA ILE A 148 10.39 4.44 -12.14
C ILE A 148 10.03 3.29 -11.21
N LEU A 149 11.01 2.74 -10.48
CA LEU A 149 10.76 1.65 -9.51
C LEU A 149 9.75 2.07 -8.44
N ALA A 150 9.92 3.25 -7.85
CA ALA A 150 9.02 3.77 -6.82
C ALA A 150 7.60 3.96 -7.38
N LYS A 151 7.49 4.55 -8.58
CA LYS A 151 6.22 4.85 -9.23
C LYS A 151 5.44 3.59 -9.61
N VAL A 152 6.08 2.66 -10.30
CA VAL A 152 5.43 1.41 -10.74
C VAL A 152 5.04 0.55 -9.54
N SER A 153 5.93 0.39 -8.56
CA SER A 153 5.63 -0.37 -7.34
C SER A 153 4.43 0.21 -6.60
N ARG A 154 4.39 1.55 -6.42
CA ARG A 154 3.26 2.22 -5.79
C ARG A 154 1.97 2.07 -6.60
N ASP A 155 2.03 2.25 -7.92
CA ASP A 155 0.84 2.14 -8.78
C ASP A 155 0.26 0.72 -8.76
N ARG A 156 1.11 -0.32 -8.73
CA ARG A 156 0.71 -1.73 -8.53
C ARG A 156 0.04 -1.93 -7.17
N MET A 157 0.55 -1.33 -6.09
CA MET A 157 -0.12 -1.35 -4.77
C MET A 157 -1.51 -0.70 -4.81
N MET A 158 -1.65 0.44 -5.49
CA MET A 158 -2.94 1.13 -5.58
C MET A 158 -3.97 0.35 -6.41
N LYS A 159 -3.54 -0.40 -7.44
CA LYS A 159 -4.43 -1.32 -8.19
C LYS A 159 -4.97 -2.43 -7.27
N ARG A 160 -4.12 -3.04 -6.44
CA ARG A 160 -4.57 -4.03 -5.44
C ARG A 160 -5.56 -3.45 -4.43
N TRP A 161 -5.35 -2.21 -3.99
CA TRP A 161 -6.32 -1.52 -3.14
C TRP A 161 -7.64 -1.20 -3.86
N ALA A 162 -7.63 -1.05 -5.19
CA ALA A 162 -8.85 -0.87 -5.98
C ALA A 162 -9.70 -2.15 -6.03
N GLU A 163 -9.09 -3.33 -5.98
CA GLU A 163 -9.83 -4.61 -5.89
C GLU A 163 -10.59 -4.73 -4.57
N ILE A 164 -10.03 -4.15 -3.49
CA ILE A 164 -10.64 -4.15 -2.14
C ILE A 164 -11.64 -3.00 -1.98
N TYR A 165 -11.33 -1.83 -2.54
CA TYR A 165 -12.13 -0.60 -2.45
C TYR A 165 -12.51 -0.11 -3.86
N PRO A 166 -13.34 -0.86 -4.60
CA PRO A 166 -13.66 -0.57 -6.01
C PRO A 166 -14.38 0.75 -6.21
N GLU A 167 -15.04 1.27 -5.18
CA GLU A 167 -15.85 2.49 -5.24
C GLU A 167 -15.00 3.76 -5.43
N TYR A 168 -13.71 3.69 -5.12
CA TYR A 168 -12.84 4.86 -5.05
C TYR A 168 -12.05 5.13 -6.33
N GLY A 169 -12.03 4.24 -7.33
CA GLY A 169 -11.32 4.46 -8.59
C GLY A 169 -9.79 4.48 -8.50
N PHE A 170 -9.21 3.84 -7.47
CA PHE A 170 -7.77 3.85 -7.22
C PHE A 170 -6.93 3.29 -8.36
N GLU A 171 -7.48 2.40 -9.17
CA GLU A 171 -6.86 1.85 -10.38
C GLU A 171 -6.59 2.90 -11.44
N LYS A 172 -7.32 4.03 -11.44
CA LYS A 172 -7.13 5.15 -12.38
C LYS A 172 -6.23 6.22 -11.78
N HIS A 173 -6.70 6.88 -10.72
CA HIS A 173 -6.02 8.06 -10.18
C HIS A 173 -5.05 7.74 -9.05
N LYS A 174 -4.80 6.47 -8.69
CA LYS A 174 -3.74 6.06 -7.75
C LYS A 174 -3.76 6.80 -6.40
N GLY A 175 -4.95 7.19 -5.94
CA GLY A 175 -5.19 7.93 -4.71
C GLY A 175 -5.05 9.46 -4.80
N TYR A 176 -4.73 10.04 -5.96
CA TYR A 176 -4.75 11.51 -6.15
C TYR A 176 -6.18 12.04 -6.01
N GLY A 177 -6.34 13.26 -5.49
CA GLY A 177 -7.65 13.91 -5.24
C GLY A 177 -8.30 14.45 -6.52
N THR A 178 -8.65 13.57 -7.46
CA THR A 178 -9.45 13.93 -8.64
C THR A 178 -10.90 14.16 -8.24
N ALA A 179 -11.69 14.83 -9.10
CA ALA A 179 -13.12 15.01 -8.86
C ALA A 179 -13.86 13.68 -8.60
N GLN A 180 -13.47 12.60 -9.31
CA GLN A 180 -13.98 11.26 -9.07
C GLN A 180 -13.69 10.78 -7.64
N HIS A 181 -12.45 10.95 -7.17
CA HIS A 181 -12.04 10.52 -5.84
C HIS A 181 -12.73 11.34 -4.73
N ILE A 182 -12.89 12.66 -4.93
CA ILE A 182 -13.60 13.52 -3.97
C ILE A 182 -15.07 13.09 -3.85
N LYS A 183 -15.74 12.84 -4.99
CA LYS A 183 -17.12 12.33 -4.98
C LYS A 183 -17.23 10.99 -4.25
N ALA A 184 -16.30 10.07 -4.48
CA ALA A 184 -16.27 8.79 -3.77
C ALA A 184 -16.06 8.97 -2.26
N LEU A 185 -15.24 9.93 -1.84
CA LEU A 185 -15.06 10.28 -0.42
C LEU A 185 -16.32 10.87 0.20
N GLU A 186 -17.12 11.63 -0.55
CA GLU A 186 -18.40 12.18 -0.06
C GLU A 186 -19.48 11.09 0.07
N GLU A 187 -19.48 10.11 -0.83
CA GLU A 187 -20.50 9.04 -0.88
C GLU A 187 -20.17 7.87 0.04
N TYR A 188 -18.90 7.43 0.06
CA TYR A 188 -18.46 6.22 0.74
C TYR A 188 -17.55 6.49 1.94
N TYR A 189 -17.19 7.76 2.19
CA TYR A 189 -16.33 8.20 3.29
C TYR A 189 -14.89 7.68 3.25
N PRO A 190 -13.97 8.13 4.12
CA PRO A 190 -12.60 7.64 4.12
C PRO A 190 -12.45 6.16 4.53
N THR A 191 -11.64 5.42 3.79
CA THR A 191 -11.13 4.08 4.17
C THR A 191 -9.83 4.16 4.98
N PRO A 192 -9.33 3.04 5.57
CA PRO A 192 -8.10 3.03 6.37
C PRO A 192 -6.83 3.47 5.62
N ILE A 193 -6.84 3.45 4.28
CA ILE A 193 -5.71 3.90 3.46
C ILE A 193 -5.75 5.39 3.13
N HIS A 194 -6.75 6.14 3.62
CA HIS A 194 -6.84 7.58 3.43
C HIS A 194 -6.06 8.34 4.50
N ARG A 195 -5.36 9.40 4.08
CA ARG A 195 -4.45 10.19 4.91
C ARG A 195 -5.24 11.26 5.67
N ARG A 196 -5.55 10.95 6.93
CA ARG A 196 -6.40 11.77 7.81
C ARG A 196 -6.07 13.26 7.87
N TYR A 197 -4.81 13.65 7.70
CA TYR A 197 -4.38 15.05 7.85
C TYR A 197 -4.34 15.84 6.53
N PHE A 198 -4.64 15.21 5.39
CA PHE A 198 -4.70 15.88 4.09
C PHE A 198 -6.08 16.46 3.85
N ALA A 199 -6.17 17.67 3.27
CA ALA A 199 -7.44 18.20 2.79
C ALA A 199 -7.91 17.41 1.56
N PRO A 200 -9.22 17.10 1.42
CA PRO A 200 -10.32 17.50 2.30
C PRO A 200 -10.61 16.53 3.46
N ILE A 201 -9.91 15.40 3.56
CA ILE A 201 -10.17 14.35 4.58
C ILE A 201 -10.06 14.90 6.00
N LYS A 202 -9.11 15.81 6.26
CA LYS A 202 -8.88 16.44 7.57
C LYS A 202 -10.14 17.07 8.18
N THR A 203 -11.08 17.53 7.36
CA THR A 203 -12.31 18.20 7.80
C THR A 203 -13.52 17.28 7.81
N MET A 204 -13.39 16.03 7.34
CA MET A 204 -14.49 15.06 7.33
C MET A 204 -14.74 14.51 8.73
N GLN A 205 -16.02 14.48 9.13
CA GLN A 205 -16.46 14.01 10.45
C GLN A 205 -17.16 12.66 10.35
N PHE A 206 -16.97 11.83 11.37
CA PHE A 206 -17.70 10.57 11.48
C PHE A 206 -19.18 10.89 11.76
N PRO A 207 -20.16 10.27 11.08
CA PRO A 207 -21.56 10.57 11.32
C PRO A 207 -21.92 10.28 12.77
N ARG A 208 -22.56 11.23 13.45
CA ARG A 208 -23.00 11.04 14.84
C ARG A 208 -24.00 9.89 14.97
N TYR A 209 -24.84 9.71 13.95
CA TYR A 209 -25.85 8.64 13.87
C TYR A 209 -25.69 7.90 12.53
N PRO A 210 -24.70 7.01 12.42
CA PRO A 210 -24.44 6.27 11.20
C PRO A 210 -25.61 5.33 10.86
N LYS A 211 -25.94 5.21 9.57
CA LYS A 211 -26.83 4.14 9.11
C LYS A 211 -26.15 2.78 9.34
N PRO A 212 -26.90 1.70 9.66
CA PRO A 212 -26.31 0.37 9.88
C PRO A 212 -25.43 -0.13 8.73
N ALA A 213 -25.88 0.03 7.48
CA ALA A 213 -25.12 -0.37 6.30
C ALA A 213 -23.78 0.37 6.16
N PHE A 214 -23.74 1.64 6.58
CA PHE A 214 -22.51 2.41 6.60
C PHE A 214 -21.56 1.90 7.71
N LEU A 215 -22.08 1.60 8.90
CA LEU A 215 -21.28 1.12 10.03
C LEU A 215 -20.67 -0.27 9.72
N GLY A 216 -21.45 -1.15 9.09
CA GLY A 216 -20.97 -2.45 8.60
C GLY A 216 -19.82 -2.31 7.61
N ARG A 217 -19.99 -1.50 6.55
CA ARG A 217 -18.94 -1.23 5.56
C ARG A 217 -17.68 -0.62 6.20
N TRP A 218 -17.83 0.33 7.12
CA TRP A 218 -16.70 0.90 7.83
C TRP A 218 -15.94 -0.15 8.64
N GLY A 219 -16.67 -1.03 9.33
CA GLY A 219 -16.11 -2.18 10.04
C GLY A 219 -15.35 -3.13 9.11
N GLU A 220 -15.98 -3.57 8.02
CA GLU A 220 -15.37 -4.47 7.03
C GLU A 220 -14.09 -3.86 6.45
N ASN A 221 -14.10 -2.59 6.07
CA ASN A 221 -12.92 -1.90 5.54
C ASN A 221 -11.74 -1.96 6.53
N TRP A 222 -12.01 -1.73 7.83
CA TRP A 222 -10.98 -1.81 8.86
C TRP A 222 -10.53 -3.23 9.16
N ALA A 223 -11.44 -4.19 9.22
CA ALA A 223 -11.12 -5.60 9.40
C ALA A 223 -10.23 -6.11 8.25
N ILE A 224 -10.58 -5.81 6.99
CA ILE A 224 -9.78 -6.17 5.83
C ILE A 224 -8.38 -5.54 5.93
N TYR A 225 -8.30 -4.24 6.20
CA TYR A 225 -7.02 -3.55 6.33
C TYR A 225 -6.15 -4.13 7.44
N TYR A 226 -6.72 -4.38 8.62
CA TYR A 226 -6.03 -4.99 9.76
C TYR A 226 -5.46 -6.36 9.42
N LEU A 227 -6.28 -7.24 8.80
CA LEU A 227 -5.87 -8.59 8.44
C LEU A 227 -4.76 -8.57 7.37
N ILE A 228 -4.84 -7.67 6.37
CA ILE A 228 -3.75 -7.49 5.40
C ILE A 228 -2.44 -7.09 6.09
N LEU A 229 -2.48 -6.18 7.07
CA LEU A 229 -1.29 -5.80 7.84
C LEU A 229 -0.72 -6.95 8.68
N LYS A 230 -1.54 -7.94 9.04
CA LYS A 230 -1.11 -9.16 9.73
C LYS A 230 -0.62 -10.26 8.79
N GLY A 231 -0.60 -10.02 7.47
CA GLY A 231 -0.08 -10.95 6.47
C GLY A 231 -1.14 -11.83 5.80
N TYR A 232 -2.42 -11.62 6.09
CA TYR A 232 -3.49 -12.35 5.43
C TYR A 232 -3.73 -11.80 4.01
N LYS A 233 -4.03 -12.69 3.07
CA LYS A 233 -4.39 -12.36 1.69
C LYS A 233 -5.91 -12.24 1.57
N TYR A 234 -6.38 -11.11 1.06
CA TYR A 234 -7.79 -10.90 0.73
C TYR A 234 -8.26 -11.81 -0.40
N ILE A 235 -9.43 -12.42 -0.23
CA ILE A 235 -10.10 -13.22 -1.26
C ILE A 235 -11.38 -12.52 -1.70
N THR A 236 -12.34 -12.30 -0.80
CA THR A 236 -13.60 -11.62 -1.10
C THR A 236 -14.26 -11.10 0.18
N ARG A 237 -15.32 -10.31 0.03
CA ARG A 237 -16.24 -9.88 1.09
C ARG A 237 -17.69 -10.10 0.66
N ASN A 238 -18.60 -10.18 1.63
CA ASN A 238 -20.03 -10.37 1.43
C ASN A 238 -20.36 -11.61 0.58
N TYR A 239 -19.76 -12.76 0.92
CA TYR A 239 -20.11 -14.02 0.26
C TYR A 239 -21.46 -14.52 0.76
N HIS A 240 -22.39 -14.77 -0.17
CA HIS A 240 -23.72 -15.30 0.13
C HIS A 240 -23.84 -16.75 -0.34
N GLY A 241 -23.99 -17.69 0.60
CA GLY A 241 -24.26 -19.11 0.30
C GLY A 241 -25.72 -19.40 -0.05
N GLY A 242 -26.45 -18.42 -0.59
CA GLY A 242 -27.91 -18.45 -0.73
C GLY A 242 -28.63 -18.46 0.62
N ASN A 243 -29.61 -19.35 0.80
CA ASN A 243 -30.36 -19.47 2.06
C ASN A 243 -29.54 -20.03 3.24
N LYS A 244 -28.29 -20.44 3.00
CA LYS A 244 -27.44 -21.14 3.98
C LYS A 244 -26.69 -20.20 4.93
N GLY A 245 -26.55 -18.92 4.58
CA GLY A 245 -25.84 -17.94 5.39
C GLY A 245 -24.97 -17.00 4.57
N GLU A 246 -24.27 -16.11 5.27
CA GLU A 246 -23.34 -15.14 4.71
C GLU A 246 -22.02 -15.17 5.47
N ILE A 247 -20.93 -14.83 4.76
CA ILE A 247 -19.61 -14.62 5.34
C ILE A 247 -19.16 -13.22 4.95
N ASP A 248 -18.91 -12.37 5.95
CA ASP A 248 -18.57 -10.97 5.73
C ASP A 248 -17.25 -10.84 4.98
N ILE A 249 -16.21 -11.60 5.36
CA ILE A 249 -14.90 -11.55 4.70
C ILE A 249 -14.30 -12.96 4.62
N ILE A 250 -13.71 -13.29 3.46
CA ILE A 250 -12.89 -14.47 3.26
C ILE A 250 -11.44 -14.03 3.03
N MET A 251 -10.52 -14.56 3.82
CA MET A 251 -9.08 -14.35 3.71
C MET A 251 -8.34 -15.69 3.54
N LYS A 252 -7.05 -15.61 3.19
CA LYS A 252 -6.13 -16.76 3.19
C LYS A 252 -4.86 -16.44 3.98
N ASN A 253 -4.31 -17.42 4.70
CA ASN A 253 -2.99 -17.35 5.31
C ASN A 253 -2.19 -18.61 4.94
N GLY A 254 -1.32 -18.50 3.94
CA GLY A 254 -0.74 -19.68 3.30
C GLY A 254 -1.83 -20.48 2.56
N GLU A 255 -2.02 -21.74 2.95
CA GLU A 255 -3.09 -22.59 2.42
C GLU A 255 -4.40 -22.53 3.22
N LEU A 256 -4.35 -22.03 4.46
CA LEU A 256 -5.50 -21.95 5.35
C LEU A 256 -6.46 -20.84 4.92
N PHE A 257 -7.74 -21.17 4.71
CA PHE A 257 -8.83 -20.21 4.53
C PHE A 257 -9.34 -19.70 5.87
N ILE A 258 -9.67 -18.42 5.91
CA ILE A 258 -10.18 -17.75 7.11
C ILE A 258 -11.52 -17.12 6.79
N MET A 259 -12.58 -17.64 7.40
CA MET A 259 -13.93 -17.08 7.31
C MET A 259 -14.11 -16.12 8.48
N VAL A 260 -14.30 -14.84 8.18
CA VAL A 260 -14.30 -13.78 9.19
C VAL A 260 -15.68 -13.14 9.27
N GLU A 261 -16.24 -13.11 10.47
CA GLU A 261 -17.38 -12.26 10.84
C GLU A 261 -16.89 -10.92 11.36
N VAL A 262 -17.54 -9.82 10.99
CA VAL A 262 -17.20 -8.47 11.42
C VAL A 262 -18.31 -7.86 12.26
N LYS A 263 -17.96 -7.37 13.45
CA LYS A 263 -18.88 -6.62 14.31
C LYS A 263 -18.39 -5.19 14.50
N ALA A 264 -19.18 -4.23 14.01
CA ALA A 264 -18.88 -2.81 14.14
C ALA A 264 -19.82 -2.12 15.16
N SER A 265 -19.27 -1.29 16.04
CA SER A 265 -20.01 -0.52 17.05
C SER A 265 -19.43 0.88 17.27
N LEU A 266 -20.25 1.81 17.75
CA LEU A 266 -19.77 3.12 18.21
C LEU A 266 -19.22 3.09 19.64
N GLU A 267 -19.71 2.15 20.45
CA GLU A 267 -19.35 2.03 21.86
C GLU A 267 -18.13 1.12 22.03
N LYS A 268 -17.21 1.52 22.92
CA LYS A 268 -16.14 0.65 23.42
C LYS A 268 -16.74 -0.32 24.42
N ASP A 269 -17.47 -1.31 23.94
CA ASP A 269 -18.01 -2.33 24.82
C ASP A 269 -16.99 -3.46 24.95
N GLU A 270 -16.07 -3.34 25.92
CA GLU A 270 -15.00 -4.30 26.22
C GLU A 270 -15.53 -5.67 26.65
N PHE A 271 -16.84 -5.82 26.91
CA PHE A 271 -17.43 -7.00 27.53
C PHE A 271 -18.37 -7.86 26.65
N GLN A 272 -18.66 -7.52 25.39
CA GLN A 272 -19.74 -8.20 24.65
C GLN A 272 -19.46 -8.67 23.23
N ALA A 273 -18.28 -8.43 22.67
CA ALA A 273 -18.08 -8.71 21.24
C ALA A 273 -17.71 -10.18 20.96
N ALA A 274 -16.98 -10.85 21.86
CA ALA A 274 -16.66 -12.28 21.77
C ALA A 274 -17.84 -13.20 22.14
N GLU A 275 -18.68 -12.78 23.09
CA GLU A 275 -19.83 -13.57 23.57
C GLU A 275 -21.04 -13.56 22.61
N ARG A 276 -20.98 -12.77 21.52
CA ARG A 276 -22.15 -12.49 20.66
C ARG A 276 -22.22 -13.27 19.36
N ILE A 277 -21.26 -14.12 19.01
CA ILE A 277 -21.48 -15.04 17.88
C ILE A 277 -22.26 -16.23 18.42
N ASN A 278 -23.58 -16.09 18.37
CA ASN A 278 -24.48 -17.15 18.80
C ASN A 278 -24.27 -18.41 17.96
N GLU A 279 -24.62 -19.57 18.53
CA GLU A 279 -24.53 -20.88 17.87
C GLU A 279 -25.19 -20.87 16.48
N GLU A 280 -26.31 -20.17 16.33
CA GLU A 280 -27.02 -20.07 15.06
C GLU A 280 -26.18 -19.38 13.97
N LYS A 281 -25.49 -18.29 14.29
CA LYS A 281 -24.62 -17.58 13.34
C LYS A 281 -23.39 -18.43 13.00
N ILE A 282 -22.82 -19.14 13.98
CA ILE A 282 -21.74 -20.11 13.74
C ILE A 282 -22.19 -21.16 12.71
N GLN A 283 -23.35 -21.78 12.92
CA GLN A 283 -23.88 -22.79 12.00
C GLN A 283 -24.11 -22.23 10.59
N LYS A 284 -24.65 -21.00 10.48
CA LYS A 284 -24.82 -20.32 9.18
C LYS A 284 -23.48 -20.06 8.49
N MET A 285 -22.44 -19.68 9.22
CA MET A 285 -21.10 -19.49 8.66
C MET A 285 -20.50 -20.81 8.18
N ILE A 286 -20.66 -21.91 8.93
CA ILE A 286 -20.21 -23.25 8.52
C ILE A 286 -20.90 -23.65 7.21
N LEU A 287 -22.22 -23.56 7.14
CA LEU A 287 -22.99 -23.93 5.93
C LEU A 287 -22.64 -23.05 4.72
N ALA A 288 -22.41 -21.75 4.95
CA ALA A 288 -21.94 -20.85 3.90
C ALA A 288 -20.51 -21.21 3.45
N SER A 289 -19.63 -21.58 4.37
CA SER A 289 -18.26 -22.00 4.06
C SER A 289 -18.21 -23.29 3.25
N GLU A 290 -19.00 -24.30 3.62
CA GLU A 290 -19.13 -25.54 2.84
C GLU A 290 -19.61 -25.25 1.41
N ARG A 291 -20.59 -24.34 1.28
CA ARG A 291 -21.07 -23.93 -0.04
C ARG A 291 -19.99 -23.22 -0.86
N TYR A 292 -19.19 -22.37 -0.22
CA TYR A 292 -18.07 -21.69 -0.87
C TYR A 292 -17.09 -22.67 -1.50
N PHE A 293 -16.66 -23.69 -0.76
CA PHE A 293 -15.73 -24.69 -1.28
C PHE A 293 -16.36 -25.62 -2.32
N TYR A 294 -17.63 -25.97 -2.14
CA TYR A 294 -18.40 -26.69 -3.16
C TYR A 294 -18.44 -25.93 -4.49
N ASP A 295 -18.73 -24.62 -4.47
CA ASP A 295 -18.79 -23.78 -5.68
C ASP A 295 -17.43 -23.66 -6.38
N LEU A 296 -16.33 -23.85 -5.64
CA LEU A 296 -14.97 -23.87 -6.17
C LEU A 296 -14.49 -25.26 -6.63
N ASN A 297 -15.31 -26.30 -6.48
CA ASN A 297 -14.91 -27.71 -6.67
C ASN A 297 -13.64 -28.06 -5.87
N MET A 298 -13.59 -27.63 -4.61
CA MET A 298 -12.49 -27.93 -3.69
C MET A 298 -12.91 -29.01 -2.70
N ASP A 299 -12.37 -30.22 -2.86
CA ASP A 299 -12.64 -31.36 -1.97
C ASP A 299 -11.72 -31.38 -0.74
N GLU A 300 -10.55 -30.75 -0.83
CA GLU A 300 -9.57 -30.64 0.25
C GLU A 300 -9.33 -29.16 0.58
N TYR A 301 -9.63 -28.77 1.83
CA TYR A 301 -9.41 -27.42 2.32
C TYR A 301 -9.22 -27.41 3.84
N ASP A 302 -8.33 -26.53 4.29
CA ASP A 302 -8.25 -26.14 5.70
C ASP A 302 -8.99 -24.82 5.89
N VAL A 303 -9.88 -24.76 6.88
CA VAL A 303 -10.65 -23.56 7.20
C VAL A 303 -10.62 -23.25 8.70
N ARG A 304 -10.49 -21.95 9.02
CA ARG A 304 -10.64 -21.40 10.36
C ARG A 304 -11.70 -20.32 10.34
N PHE A 305 -12.49 -20.24 11.41
CA PHE A 305 -13.45 -19.16 11.60
C PHE A 305 -12.91 -18.17 12.63
N ASP A 306 -12.96 -16.90 12.29
CA ASP A 306 -12.48 -15.80 13.10
C ASP A 306 -13.59 -14.73 13.24
N ALA A 307 -13.46 -13.89 14.27
CA ALA A 307 -14.25 -12.66 14.39
C ALA A 307 -13.33 -11.46 14.53
N VAL A 308 -13.69 -10.36 13.87
CA VAL A 308 -13.02 -9.07 14.04
C VAL A 308 -14.03 -8.04 14.52
N THR A 309 -13.70 -7.38 15.62
CA THR A 309 -14.56 -6.36 16.23
C THR A 309 -13.92 -5.00 16.00
N ILE A 310 -14.73 -4.05 15.57
CA ILE A 310 -14.32 -2.67 15.26
C ILE A 310 -15.17 -1.73 16.09
N SER A 311 -14.57 -1.00 17.02
CA SER A 311 -15.30 -0.07 17.87
C SER A 311 -14.75 1.34 17.88
N GLY A 312 -15.63 2.32 18.02
CA GLY A 312 -15.31 3.73 18.14
C GLY A 312 -15.98 4.61 17.08
N ASN A 313 -15.59 5.88 17.05
CA ASN A 313 -16.21 6.93 16.26
C ASN A 313 -15.19 7.80 15.50
N ASP A 314 -14.00 7.26 15.23
CA ASP A 314 -12.97 7.90 14.40
C ASP A 314 -12.72 7.04 13.15
N TRP A 315 -12.85 7.65 11.96
CA TRP A 315 -12.52 7.05 10.67
C TRP A 315 -11.15 6.41 10.61
N HIS A 316 -10.19 6.94 11.38
CA HIS A 316 -8.77 6.72 11.22
C HIS A 316 -8.12 5.98 12.39
N ALA A 317 -8.84 5.77 13.48
CA ALA A 317 -8.31 5.15 14.70
C ALA A 317 -9.40 4.39 15.51
N PRO A 318 -10.08 3.39 14.93
CA PRO A 318 -10.93 2.51 15.71
C PRO A 318 -10.11 1.61 16.64
N ASN A 319 -10.77 1.09 17.68
CA ASN A 319 -10.30 -0.09 18.39
C ASN A 319 -10.59 -1.34 17.56
N ILE A 320 -9.63 -2.25 17.48
CA ILE A 320 -9.73 -3.47 16.68
C ILE A 320 -9.29 -4.67 17.51
N GLU A 321 -10.16 -5.66 17.67
CA GLU A 321 -9.82 -6.93 18.29
C GLU A 321 -10.07 -8.08 17.31
N HIS A 322 -9.19 -9.07 17.34
CA HIS A 322 -9.23 -10.22 16.43
C HIS A 322 -9.25 -11.51 17.25
N TYR A 323 -10.41 -12.16 17.22
CA TYR A 323 -10.66 -13.44 17.88
C TYR A 323 -10.48 -14.55 16.85
N LYS A 324 -9.55 -15.47 17.11
CA LYS A 324 -9.26 -16.61 16.23
C LYS A 324 -9.89 -17.87 16.78
N ASN A 325 -10.28 -18.79 15.90
CA ASN A 325 -10.91 -20.06 16.29
C ASN A 325 -12.17 -19.80 17.15
N ILE A 326 -13.15 -19.11 16.56
CA ILE A 326 -14.42 -18.84 17.27
C ILE A 326 -15.35 -20.06 17.31
N LEU A 327 -14.96 -21.15 16.65
CA LEU A 327 -15.56 -22.47 16.86
C LEU A 327 -14.90 -23.08 18.10
N TYR A 328 -15.73 -23.52 19.06
CA TYR A 328 -15.40 -24.12 20.37
C TYR A 328 -13.98 -24.66 20.57
#